data_AF-A0A1Q2ZYG9-F1
#
_entry.id   AF-A0A1Q2ZYG9-F1
#
_cell.length_a   1.000
_cell.length_b   1.000
_cell.length_c   1.000
_cell.angle_alpha   90.00
_cell.angle_beta   90.00
_cell.angle_gamma   90.00
#
_symmetry.space_group_name_H-M   'P 1'
#
loop_
_entity.id
_entity.type
_entity.pdbx_description
1 polymer ?
#
loop_
_entity_poly.entity_id
_entity_poly.type
_entity_poly.pdbx_seq_one_letter_code
_entity_poly.pdbx_strand_id
1 'polypeptide(L)'
;MGSSRDLNSLKSWNPKLSKNKASVKQLEQQLIEREKQLEKEAKKREVEDLASLKSNTLSWMYDTPKQESQRPKQTTKPSSDKVKKPTQKLKTKPKYDYSKDDPMAKLKR
;
A
#
# COMPACT_ATOMS: atom_id res chain seq x y z
N MET A 1 6.00 -17.60 67.11
CA MET A 1 6.45 -18.03 65.78
C MET A 1 6.02 -16.98 64.77
N GLY A 2 6.83 -15.94 64.55
CA GLY A 2 6.53 -14.88 63.59
C GLY A 2 6.88 -15.36 62.20
N SER A 3 5.88 -15.78 61.40
CA SER A 3 6.11 -16.05 59.99
C SER A 3 6.47 -14.72 59.31
N SER A 4 7.75 -14.53 58.99
CA SER A 4 8.21 -13.40 58.18
C SER A 4 7.70 -13.60 56.76
N ARG A 5 6.43 -13.24 56.55
CA ARG A 5 5.78 -13.27 55.25
C ARG A 5 6.40 -12.15 54.42
N ASP A 6 7.00 -12.51 53.29
CA ASP A 6 7.65 -11.56 52.39
C ASP A 6 6.74 -10.36 52.12
N LEU A 7 7.18 -9.17 52.54
CA LEU A 7 6.42 -7.93 52.41
C LEU A 7 6.13 -7.61 50.93
N ASN A 8 7.01 -8.03 50.02
CA ASN A 8 6.80 -7.87 48.58
C ASN A 8 5.65 -8.72 48.07
N SER A 9 5.35 -9.85 48.69
CA SER A 9 4.21 -10.70 48.34
C SER A 9 2.85 -10.07 48.70
N LEU A 10 2.84 -8.92 49.39
CA LEU A 10 1.64 -8.12 49.63
C LEU A 10 1.50 -6.93 48.66
N LYS A 11 2.53 -6.66 47.85
CA LYS A 11 2.55 -5.50 46.96
C LYS A 11 2.05 -5.87 45.58
N SER A 12 1.01 -5.18 45.11
CA SER A 12 0.38 -5.39 43.80
C SER A 12 1.33 -5.26 42.61
N TRP A 13 2.41 -4.48 42.74
CA TRP A 13 3.40 -4.32 41.68
C TRP A 13 4.38 -5.51 41.57
N ASN A 14 4.41 -6.42 42.55
CA ASN A 14 5.38 -7.52 42.55
C ASN A 14 5.09 -8.51 41.40
N PRO A 15 6.01 -8.68 40.42
CA PRO A 15 5.79 -9.54 39.27
C PRO A 15 5.72 -11.03 39.64
N LYS A 16 6.21 -11.40 40.83
CA LYS A 16 6.18 -12.79 41.31
C LYS A 16 4.79 -13.21 41.79
N LEU A 17 3.87 -12.28 42.01
CA LEU A 17 2.49 -12.59 42.37
C LEU A 17 1.80 -13.42 41.29
N SER A 18 1.09 -14.46 41.71
CA SER A 18 0.34 -15.34 40.81
C SER A 18 -0.62 -14.59 39.89
N LYS A 19 -1.29 -13.55 40.41
CA LYS A 19 -2.18 -12.68 39.64
C LYS A 19 -1.44 -11.96 38.51
N ASN A 20 -0.27 -11.41 38.80
CA ASN A 20 0.54 -10.71 37.81
C ASN A 20 1.12 -11.67 36.78
N LYS A 21 1.61 -12.85 37.20
CA LYS A 21 2.05 -13.92 36.29
C LYS A 21 0.93 -14.36 35.35
N ALA A 22 -0.30 -14.51 35.85
CA ALA A 22 -1.44 -14.88 35.03
C ALA A 22 -1.77 -13.79 34.00
N SER A 23 -1.75 -12.51 34.40
CA SER A 23 -1.93 -11.38 33.49
C SER A 23 -0.86 -11.33 32.39
N VAL A 24 0.41 -11.50 32.75
CA VAL A 24 1.53 -11.55 31.79
C VAL A 24 1.34 -12.71 30.82
N LYS A 25 1.02 -13.92 31.32
CA LYS A 25 0.78 -15.09 30.46
C LYS A 25 -0.38 -14.87 29.48
N GLN A 26 -1.46 -14.22 29.92
CA GLN A 26 -2.58 -13.87 29.03
C GLN A 26 -2.16 -12.90 27.94
N LEU A 27 -1.36 -11.87 28.28
CA LEU A 27 -0.85 -10.92 27.31
C LEU A 27 0.11 -11.56 26.31
N GLU A 28 1.03 -12.42 26.78
CA GLU A 28 1.94 -13.19 25.91
C GLU A 28 1.15 -14.05 24.92
N GLN A 29 0.10 -14.72 25.39
CA GLN A 29 -0.75 -15.53 24.52
C GLN A 29 -1.48 -14.67 23.47
N GLN A 30 -2.00 -13.51 23.86
CA GLN A 30 -2.65 -12.59 22.92
C GLN A 30 -1.67 -12.05 21.86
N LEU A 31 -0.42 -11.76 22.24
CA LEU A 31 0.61 -11.34 21.30
C LEU A 31 0.93 -12.44 20.29
N ILE A 32 1.12 -13.68 20.74
CA ILE A 32 1.35 -14.83 19.87
C ILE A 32 0.17 -15.04 18.90
N GLU A 33 -1.06 -14.91 19.38
CA GLU A 33 -2.26 -15.04 18.54
C GLU A 33 -2.33 -13.93 17.48
N ARG A 34 -1.98 -12.69 17.84
CA ARG A 34 -1.92 -11.55 16.90
C ARG A 34 -0.84 -11.73 15.86
N GLU A 35 0.36 -12.16 16.24
CA GLU A 35 1.45 -12.45 15.30
C GLU A 35 1.05 -13.53 14.30
N LYS A 36 0.41 -14.60 14.78
CA LYS A 36 -0.10 -15.68 13.92
C LYS A 36 -1.19 -15.20 12.95
N GLN A 37 -2.03 -14.25 13.37
CA GLN A 37 -3.02 -13.64 12.48
C GLN A 37 -2.35 -12.79 11.40
N LEU A 38 -1.38 -11.96 11.76
CA LEU A 38 -0.62 -11.15 10.81
C LEU A 38 0.14 -12.01 9.79
N GLU A 39 0.75 -13.12 10.23
CA GLU A 39 1.43 -14.04 9.33
C GLU A 39 0.46 -14.70 8.33
N LYS A 40 -0.74 -15.06 8.79
CA LYS A 40 -1.80 -15.59 7.90
C LYS A 40 -2.27 -14.54 6.90
N GLU A 41 -2.44 -13.29 7.33
CA GLU A 41 -2.82 -12.19 6.45
C GLU A 41 -1.73 -11.88 5.43
N ALA A 42 -0.46 -11.90 5.84
CA ALA A 42 0.68 -11.72 4.93
C ALA A 42 0.70 -12.81 3.86
N LYS A 43 0.56 -14.09 4.24
CA LYS A 43 0.49 -15.21 3.28
C LYS A 43 -0.71 -15.10 2.34
N LYS A 44 -1.87 -14.64 2.81
CA LYS A 44 -3.04 -14.41 1.94
C LYS A 44 -2.76 -13.32 0.92
N ARG A 45 -2.18 -12.19 1.34
CA ARG A 45 -1.80 -11.09 0.44
C ARG A 45 -0.79 -11.56 -0.61
N GLU A 46 0.23 -12.32 -0.21
CA GLU A 46 1.20 -12.88 -1.18
C GLU A 46 0.52 -13.75 -2.24
N VAL A 47 -0.45 -14.59 -1.84
CA VAL A 47 -1.22 -15.41 -2.78
C VAL A 47 -2.10 -14.56 -3.70
N GLU A 48 -2.78 -13.55 -3.16
CA GLU A 48 -3.61 -12.61 -3.93
C GLU A 48 -2.76 -11.80 -4.93
N ASP A 49 -1.59 -11.32 -4.51
CA ASP A 49 -0.66 -10.60 -5.37
C ASP A 49 -0.16 -11.49 -6.51
N LEU A 50 0.25 -12.73 -6.21
CA LEU A 50 0.66 -13.71 -7.23
C LEU A 50 -0.48 -14.09 -8.18
N ALA A 51 -1.71 -14.21 -7.68
CA ALA A 51 -2.89 -14.49 -8.50
C ALA A 51 -3.23 -13.30 -9.42
N SER A 52 -3.17 -12.08 -8.90
CA SER A 52 -3.38 -10.83 -9.65
C SER A 52 -2.35 -10.68 -10.78
N LEU A 53 -1.07 -10.96 -10.50
CA LEU A 53 -0.03 -10.98 -11.54
C LEU A 53 -0.37 -11.98 -12.66
N LYS A 54 -0.79 -13.21 -12.35
CA LYS A 54 -1.11 -14.22 -13.38
C LYS A 54 -2.24 -13.79 -14.32
N SER A 55 -3.24 -13.05 -13.85
CA SER A 55 -4.32 -12.55 -14.70
C SER A 55 -3.94 -11.36 -15.58
N ASN A 56 -2.97 -10.53 -15.18
CA ASN A 56 -2.72 -9.23 -15.83
C ASN A 56 -1.38 -9.12 -16.57
N THR A 57 -0.49 -10.11 -16.47
CA THR A 57 0.86 -10.03 -17.07
C THR A 57 0.85 -9.97 -18.60
N LEU A 58 -0.19 -10.49 -19.26
CA LEU A 58 -0.34 -10.47 -20.73
C LEU A 58 -1.60 -9.75 -21.23
N SER A 59 -2.38 -9.09 -20.36
CA SER A 59 -3.62 -8.40 -20.80
C SER A 59 -3.33 -7.38 -21.91
N TRP A 60 -2.28 -6.58 -21.74
CA TRP A 60 -1.85 -5.58 -22.73
C TRP A 60 -1.52 -6.17 -24.11
N MET A 61 -1.17 -7.46 -24.17
CA MET A 61 -0.78 -8.16 -25.40
C MET A 61 -2.00 -8.67 -26.18
N TYR A 62 -3.11 -8.92 -25.48
CA TYR A 62 -4.36 -9.44 -26.04
C TYR A 62 -5.49 -8.42 -26.07
N ASP A 63 -5.29 -7.22 -25.51
CA ASP A 63 -6.16 -6.07 -25.72
C ASP A 63 -6.06 -5.61 -27.17
N THR A 64 -6.71 -6.34 -28.07
CA THR A 64 -6.93 -5.88 -29.44
C THR A 64 -7.76 -4.60 -29.35
N PRO A 65 -7.29 -3.47 -29.89
CA PRO A 65 -8.09 -2.26 -29.90
C PRO A 65 -9.35 -2.56 -30.69
N LYS A 66 -10.52 -2.54 -30.01
CA LYS A 66 -11.81 -2.55 -30.69
C LYS A 66 -11.77 -1.37 -31.66
N GLN A 67 -11.73 -1.66 -32.95
CA GLN A 67 -11.84 -0.66 -34.01
C GLN A 67 -13.13 0.11 -33.78
N GLU A 68 -13.01 1.27 -33.13
CA GLU A 68 -14.10 2.21 -33.01
C GLU A 68 -14.37 2.70 -34.43
N SER A 69 -15.49 2.22 -34.97
CA SER A 69 -15.97 2.48 -36.33
C SER A 69 -15.81 3.96 -36.63
N GLN A 70 -14.94 4.26 -37.60
CA GLN A 70 -14.61 5.61 -38.02
C GLN A 70 -15.89 6.37 -38.36
N ARG A 71 -16.25 7.37 -37.54
CA ARG A 71 -17.23 8.36 -37.96
C ARG A 71 -16.67 9.10 -39.18
N PRO A 72 -17.46 9.31 -40.25
CA PRO A 72 -16.98 9.96 -41.45
C PRO A 72 -16.57 11.41 -41.12
N LYS A 73 -15.32 11.77 -41.45
CA LYS A 73 -14.83 13.15 -41.40
C LYS A 73 -15.70 14.01 -42.31
N GLN A 74 -16.49 14.90 -41.73
CA GLN A 74 -17.16 15.96 -42.48
C GLN A 74 -16.08 16.86 -43.13
N THR A 75 -16.11 16.96 -44.45
CA THR A 75 -15.29 17.89 -45.22
C THR A 75 -15.90 19.28 -45.13
N THR A 76 -15.35 20.16 -44.29
CA THR A 76 -15.64 21.60 -44.35
C THR A 76 -14.75 22.25 -45.41
N LYS A 77 -15.38 23.00 -46.32
CA LYS A 77 -14.73 23.75 -47.41
C LYS A 77 -13.73 24.78 -46.84
N PRO A 78 -12.60 25.05 -47.49
CA PRO A 78 -11.68 26.08 -47.04
C PRO A 78 -12.24 27.47 -47.37
N SER A 79 -12.53 28.28 -46.34
CA SER A 79 -12.76 29.72 -46.48
C SER A 79 -11.41 30.43 -46.64
N SER A 80 -11.29 31.32 -47.63
CA SER A 80 -10.10 32.13 -47.86
C SER A 80 -10.07 33.31 -46.89
N ASP A 81 -9.70 33.04 -45.63
CA ASP A 81 -9.37 34.10 -44.68
C ASP A 81 -7.91 34.02 -44.27
N LYS A 82 -7.27 35.18 -44.27
CA LYS A 82 -5.82 35.38 -44.14
C LYS A 82 -5.26 34.62 -42.93
N VAL A 83 -4.30 33.74 -43.21
CA VAL A 83 -3.54 32.98 -42.20
C VAL A 83 -2.78 33.94 -41.28
N LYS A 84 -3.30 34.16 -40.07
CA LYS A 84 -2.48 34.64 -38.96
C LYS A 84 -1.67 33.45 -38.44
N LYS A 85 -0.34 33.59 -38.41
CA LYS A 85 0.57 32.60 -37.83
C LYS A 85 0.11 32.26 -36.40
N PRO A 86 -0.08 30.98 -36.04
CA PRO A 86 -0.35 30.62 -34.67
C PRO A 86 0.97 30.75 -33.90
N THR A 87 1.08 31.75 -33.03
CA THR A 87 2.12 31.77 -32.00
C THR A 87 1.89 30.55 -31.11
N GLN A 88 2.66 29.49 -31.32
CA GLN A 88 2.66 28.33 -30.43
C GLN A 88 3.13 28.80 -29.05
N LYS A 89 2.19 29.15 -28.17
CA LYS A 89 2.47 29.17 -26.74
C LYS A 89 2.71 27.71 -26.34
N LEU A 90 3.97 27.31 -26.34
CA LEU A 90 4.44 26.08 -25.71
C LEU A 90 3.97 26.12 -24.27
N LYS A 91 2.83 25.48 -23.99
CA LYS A 91 2.42 25.19 -22.62
C LYS A 91 3.45 24.21 -22.09
N THR A 92 4.46 24.72 -21.40
CA THR A 92 5.36 23.92 -20.61
C THR A 92 4.51 23.20 -19.57
N LYS A 93 4.25 21.90 -19.79
CA LYS A 93 3.62 21.09 -18.77
C LYS A 93 4.52 21.14 -17.53
N PRO A 94 3.97 21.27 -16.31
CA PRO A 94 4.77 21.14 -15.12
C PRO A 94 5.46 19.76 -15.16
N LYS A 95 6.78 19.75 -15.02
CA LYS A 95 7.53 18.49 -14.85
C LYS A 95 7.05 17.91 -13.52
N TYR A 96 6.44 16.73 -13.56
CA TYR A 96 6.10 16.00 -12.35
C TYR A 96 7.40 15.54 -11.70
N ASP A 97 7.60 15.95 -10.45
CA ASP A 97 8.71 15.51 -9.62
C ASP A 97 8.27 14.27 -8.82
N TYR A 98 8.85 13.12 -9.17
CA TYR A 98 8.59 11.83 -8.54
C TYR A 98 9.55 11.51 -7.40
N SER A 99 10.39 12.48 -6.98
CA SER A 99 11.33 12.29 -5.87
C SER A 99 10.69 11.83 -4.56
N LYS A 100 9.41 12.16 -4.35
CA LYS A 100 8.64 11.74 -3.16
C LYS A 100 8.09 10.32 -3.24
N ASP A 101 7.87 9.83 -4.46
CA ASP A 101 7.28 8.51 -4.72
C ASP A 101 8.34 7.47 -5.11
N ASP A 102 9.61 7.87 -5.21
CA ASP A 102 10.73 6.96 -5.48
C ASP A 102 11.11 6.16 -4.21
N PRO A 103 10.82 4.84 -4.15
CA PRO A 103 11.16 4.02 -3.00
C PRO A 103 12.68 3.90 -2.78
N MET A 104 13.50 4.17 -3.80
CA MET A 104 14.96 4.14 -3.73
C MET A 104 15.56 5.43 -3.16
N ALA A 105 14.77 6.51 -3.03
CA ALA A 105 15.24 7.76 -2.41
C ALA A 105 15.69 7.56 -0.96
N LYS A 106 15.14 6.57 -0.26
CA LYS A 106 15.50 6.23 1.13
C LYS A 106 16.80 5.42 1.23
N LEU A 107 17.30 4.85 0.13
CA LEU A 107 18.49 4.00 0.11
C LEU A 107 19.80 4.76 -0.10
N LYS A 108 19.74 6.05 -0.48
CA LYS A 108 20.93 6.89 -0.61
C LYS A 108 21.16 7.66 0.69
N ARG A 109 21.93 7.04 1.59
CA ARG A 109 22.64 7.72 2.69
C ARG A 109 24.13 7.50 2.51
#